data_AF-A0A962ASH5-F1
#
_entry.id   AF-A0A962ASH5-F1
#
_cell.length_a   1.000
_cell.length_b   1.000
_cell.length_c   1.000
_cell.angle_alpha   90.00
_cell.angle_beta   90.00
_cell.angle_gamma   90.00
#
_symmetry.space_group_name_H-M   'P 1'
#
loop_
_entity.id
_entity.type
_entity.pdbx_description
1 polymer ?
#
loop_
_entity_poly.entity_id
_entity_poly.type
_entity_poly.pdbx_seq_one_letter_code
_entity_poly.pdbx_strand_id
1 'polypeptide(L)'
;MAQTYACGARCSVWPDVDAEKALAFFAEHCRDMTPGLVLVFAAAASDPDAIADGLSRHFPDAPHIACSTAGEIGPEGYAEGSIVCIALPAEGFHVATLAIEDLSSVEFADIVQRVERFRRDQDAHPPEGFEQSGAFALTFIDGLSRREEVLISAIHRALDGVPALGGS
;
A
#
# COMPACT_ATOMS: atom_id res chain seq x y z
N MET A 1 10.45 12.51 10.69
CA MET A 1 10.99 13.18 9.49
C MET A 1 9.95 13.12 8.38
N ALA A 2 9.87 14.10 7.48
CA ALA A 2 8.96 14.07 6.34
C ALA A 2 9.60 14.61 5.05
N GLN A 3 9.17 14.08 3.90
CA GLN A 3 9.64 14.45 2.57
C GLN A 3 8.45 14.49 1.58
N THR A 4 8.58 15.32 0.55
CA THR A 4 7.67 15.36 -0.61
C THR A 4 8.49 15.10 -1.88
N TYR A 5 7.99 14.21 -2.75
CA TYR A 5 8.63 13.84 -4.01
C TYR A 5 8.07 14.63 -5.19
N ALA A 6 8.78 14.61 -6.33
CA ALA A 6 8.40 15.34 -7.53
C ALA A 6 7.04 14.91 -8.12
N CYS A 7 6.63 13.66 -7.91
CA CYS A 7 5.31 13.15 -8.27
C CYS A 7 4.20 13.55 -7.28
N GLY A 8 4.50 14.40 -6.30
CA GLY A 8 3.57 14.81 -5.25
C GLY A 8 3.46 13.82 -4.09
N ALA A 9 3.92 12.57 -4.23
CA ALA A 9 3.91 11.61 -3.13
C ALA A 9 4.62 12.16 -1.88
N ARG A 10 4.07 11.86 -0.71
CA ARG A 10 4.61 12.30 0.58
C ARG A 10 5.00 11.09 1.41
N CYS A 11 6.12 11.19 2.11
CA CYS A 11 6.62 10.14 2.99
C CYS A 11 7.02 10.72 4.33
N SER A 12 6.75 10.02 5.42
CA SER A 12 7.30 10.32 6.73
C SER A 12 7.81 9.08 7.43
N VAL A 13 8.81 9.29 8.29
CA VAL A 13 9.29 8.28 9.24
C VAL A 13 9.10 8.81 10.64
N TRP A 14 8.43 8.03 11.48
CA TRP A 14 8.33 8.25 12.91
C TRP A 14 9.26 7.27 13.64
N PRO A 15 10.17 7.74 14.53
CA PRO A 15 11.30 6.95 15.02
C PRO A 15 10.95 5.95 16.13
N ASP A 16 9.67 5.76 16.43
CA ASP A 16 9.17 4.81 17.42
C ASP A 16 7.86 4.15 16.92
N VAL A 17 7.25 3.33 17.78
CA VAL A 17 6.04 2.54 17.46
C VAL A 17 4.72 3.19 17.94
N ASP A 18 4.74 4.47 18.31
CA ASP A 18 3.54 5.22 18.70
C ASP A 18 2.73 5.59 17.46
N ALA A 19 1.78 4.71 17.12
CA ALA A 19 0.91 4.83 15.95
C ALA A 19 0.19 6.17 15.85
N GLU A 20 -0.36 6.66 16.96
CA GLU A 20 -1.12 7.91 16.98
C GLU A 20 -0.22 9.10 16.66
N LYS A 21 0.97 9.18 17.27
CA LYS A 21 1.91 10.26 16.96
C LYS A 21 2.42 10.17 15.52
N ALA A 22 2.73 8.97 15.04
CA ALA A 22 3.19 8.76 13.68
C ALA A 22 2.14 9.25 12.65
N LEU A 23 0.88 8.85 12.83
CA LEU A 23 -0.20 9.17 11.91
C LEU A 23 -0.66 10.63 12.03
N ALA A 24 -0.70 11.20 13.23
CA ALA A 24 -0.96 12.63 13.41
C ALA A 24 0.14 13.50 12.76
N PHE A 25 1.41 13.13 12.94
CA PHE A 25 2.54 13.81 12.29
C PHE A 25 2.43 13.72 10.76
N PHE A 26 2.05 12.55 10.24
CA PHE A 26 1.90 12.36 8.81
C PHE A 26 0.70 13.10 8.22
N ALA A 27 -0.43 13.13 8.94
CA ALA A 27 -1.62 13.87 8.55
C ALA A 27 -1.36 15.37 8.46
N GLU A 28 -0.62 15.93 9.42
CA GLU A 28 -0.19 17.34 9.36
C GLU A 28 0.69 17.60 8.13
N HIS A 29 1.59 16.67 7.80
CA HIS A 29 2.40 16.74 6.57
C HIS A 29 1.57 16.58 5.30
N CYS A 30 0.34 16.06 5.37
CA CYS A 30 -0.56 15.88 4.22
C CYS A 30 -1.73 16.88 4.17
N ARG A 31 -1.78 17.88 5.06
CA ARG A 31 -2.94 18.77 5.25
C ARG A 31 -3.43 19.54 4.01
N ASP A 32 -2.54 19.79 3.05
CA ASP A 32 -2.78 20.49 1.78
C ASP A 32 -2.82 19.55 0.57
N MET A 33 -2.97 18.24 0.81
CA MET A 33 -3.10 17.19 -0.20
C MET A 33 -4.42 16.43 0.01
N THR A 34 -5.02 15.95 -1.09
CA THR A 34 -6.03 14.89 -1.03
C THR A 34 -5.34 13.54 -1.29
N PRO A 35 -5.23 12.65 -0.30
CA PRO A 35 -4.61 11.34 -0.49
C PRO A 35 -5.52 10.41 -1.31
N GLY A 36 -4.99 9.85 -2.39
CA GLY A 36 -5.62 8.79 -3.17
C GLY A 36 -5.29 7.38 -2.65
N LEU A 37 -4.23 7.24 -1.84
CA LEU A 37 -3.87 6.03 -1.09
C LEU A 37 -2.94 6.40 0.06
N VAL A 38 -3.13 5.79 1.22
CA VAL A 38 -2.19 5.82 2.35
C VAL A 38 -1.59 4.43 2.57
N LEU A 39 -0.26 4.35 2.61
CA LEU A 39 0.49 3.13 2.92
C LEU A 39 1.18 3.30 4.27
N VAL A 40 1.13 2.28 5.12
CA VAL A 40 1.86 2.25 6.39
C VAL A 40 2.70 0.98 6.47
N PHE A 41 4.00 1.15 6.65
CA PHE A 41 4.94 0.10 6.99
C PHE A 41 5.35 0.30 8.44
N ALA A 42 4.83 -0.53 9.33
CA ALA A 42 5.08 -0.43 10.75
C ALA A 42 6.09 -1.49 11.19
N ALA A 43 7.00 -1.13 12.10
CA ALA A 43 7.82 -2.13 12.76
C ALA A 43 6.95 -3.21 13.41
N ALA A 44 7.41 -4.47 13.39
CA ALA A 44 6.66 -5.61 13.93
C ALA A 44 6.26 -5.49 15.43
N ALA A 45 6.90 -4.60 16.19
CA ALA A 45 6.56 -4.30 17.57
C ALA A 45 5.39 -3.31 17.73
N SER A 46 4.88 -2.74 16.63
CA SER A 46 3.76 -1.80 16.63
C SER A 46 2.44 -2.51 16.89
N ASP A 47 1.51 -1.82 17.56
CA ASP A 47 0.16 -2.31 17.79
C ASP A 47 -0.69 -2.12 16.51
N PRO A 48 -1.15 -3.21 15.85
CA PRO A 48 -1.92 -3.12 14.62
C PRO A 48 -3.28 -2.44 14.82
N ASP A 49 -3.91 -2.61 15.98
CA ASP A 49 -5.20 -1.98 16.27
C ASP A 49 -5.03 -0.46 16.41
N ALA A 50 -3.93 -0.02 17.05
CA ALA A 50 -3.60 1.40 17.15
C ALA A 50 -3.29 2.04 15.78
N ILE A 51 -2.65 1.30 14.86
CA ILE A 51 -2.42 1.74 13.47
C ILE A 51 -3.75 1.88 12.73
N ALA A 52 -4.63 0.88 12.80
CA ALA A 52 -5.93 0.90 12.15
C ALA A 52 -6.83 2.04 12.67
N ASP A 53 -6.85 2.26 13.98
CA ASP A 53 -7.57 3.35 14.62
C ASP A 53 -7.03 4.73 14.20
N GLY A 54 -5.71 4.88 14.16
CA GLY A 54 -5.07 6.11 13.72
C GLY A 54 -5.36 6.42 12.24
N LEU A 55 -5.33 5.39 11.37
CA LEU A 55 -5.66 5.54 9.95
C LEU A 55 -7.12 5.98 9.78
N SER A 56 -8.04 5.33 10.50
CA SER A 56 -9.46 5.70 10.49
C SER A 56 -9.71 7.11 11.01
N ARG A 57 -8.92 7.57 11.98
CA ARG A 57 -9.04 8.91 12.58
C ARG A 57 -8.49 10.02 11.69
N HIS A 58 -7.31 9.80 11.10
CA HIS A 58 -6.56 10.84 10.39
C HIS A 58 -6.77 10.82 8.88
N PHE A 59 -7.18 9.68 8.31
CA PHE A 59 -7.40 9.48 6.88
C PHE A 59 -8.73 8.74 6.60
N PRO A 60 -9.88 9.22 7.13
CA PRO A 60 -11.15 8.49 7.08
C PRO A 60 -11.68 8.23 5.66
N ASP A 61 -11.36 9.12 4.72
CA ASP A 61 -11.89 9.07 3.35
C ASP A 61 -10.90 8.47 2.34
N ALA A 62 -9.67 8.18 2.75
CA ALA A 62 -8.64 7.64 1.87
C ALA A 62 -8.55 6.11 2.02
N PRO A 63 -8.44 5.35 0.92
CA PRO A 63 -8.09 3.94 1.03
C PRO A 63 -6.72 3.81 1.68
N HIS A 64 -6.56 2.80 2.53
CA HIS A 64 -5.31 2.55 3.22
C HIS A 64 -4.90 1.08 3.19
N ILE A 65 -3.58 0.86 3.16
CA ILE A 65 -2.95 -0.44 3.31
C ILE A 65 -1.90 -0.30 4.41
N ALA A 66 -1.94 -1.20 5.39
CA ALA A 66 -0.95 -1.26 6.45
C ALA A 66 -0.38 -2.67 6.55
N CYS A 67 0.93 -2.79 6.70
CA CYS A 67 1.59 -4.05 6.99
C CYS A 67 2.71 -3.86 8.00
N SER A 68 3.03 -4.94 8.71
CA SER A 68 4.27 -5.02 9.48
C SER A 68 5.44 -5.28 8.53
N THR A 69 6.62 -4.76 8.85
CA THR A 69 7.86 -5.08 8.13
C THR A 69 8.98 -5.50 9.09
N ALA A 70 9.95 -6.27 8.57
CA ALA A 70 11.15 -6.68 9.29
C ALA A 70 12.22 -5.56 9.37
N GLY A 71 12.06 -4.53 8.54
CA GLY A 71 12.86 -3.31 8.54
C GLY A 71 12.21 -2.26 7.66
N GLU A 72 12.42 -1.00 7.98
CA GLU A 72 11.79 0.10 7.29
C GLU A 72 12.79 0.80 6.34
N ILE A 73 12.31 1.32 5.21
CA ILE A 73 13.12 2.18 4.34
C ILE A 73 12.48 3.56 4.36
N GLY A 74 13.19 4.50 4.98
CA GLY A 74 12.84 5.90 5.04
C GLY A 74 13.61 6.76 4.04
N PRO A 75 13.35 8.08 4.00
CA PRO A 75 14.10 9.04 3.20
C PRO A 75 15.62 9.00 3.36
N GLU A 76 16.11 8.61 4.54
CA GLU A 76 17.54 8.53 4.88
C GLU A 76 18.11 7.10 4.75
N GLY A 77 17.32 6.14 4.24
CA GLY A 77 17.71 4.74 4.10
C GLY A 77 17.07 3.82 5.14
N TYR A 78 17.79 2.76 5.51
CA TYR A 78 17.29 1.74 6.43
C TYR A 78 17.02 2.31 7.84
N ALA A 79 15.88 1.94 8.39
CA ALA A 79 15.44 2.21 9.75
C ALA A 79 14.91 0.92 10.40
N GLU A 80 14.91 0.89 11.73
CA GLU A 80 14.34 -0.19 12.53
C GLU A 80 13.53 0.41 13.68
N GLY A 81 12.44 -0.26 14.06
CA GLY A 81 11.60 0.16 15.17
C GLY A 81 10.81 1.43 14.88
N SER A 82 10.54 1.70 13.61
CA SER A 82 9.91 2.92 13.13
C SER A 82 8.57 2.64 12.44
N ILE A 83 7.80 3.71 12.21
CA ILE A 83 6.60 3.69 11.38
C ILE A 83 6.86 4.58 10.18
N VAL A 84 6.74 4.01 8.98
CA VAL A 84 6.85 4.72 7.71
C VAL A 84 5.46 4.87 7.10
N CYS A 85 5.07 6.11 6.82
CA CYS A 85 3.82 6.43 6.16
C CYS A 85 4.10 7.02 4.78
N ILE A 86 3.33 6.61 3.78
CA ILE A 86 3.40 7.14 2.41
C ILE A 86 1.98 7.51 1.96
N ALA A 87 1.85 8.63 1.27
CA ALA A 87 0.60 9.08 0.66
C ALA A 87 0.85 9.33 -0.81
N LEU A 88 0.04 8.70 -1.67
CA LEU A 88 -0.04 9.01 -3.08
C LEU A 88 -1.15 10.06 -3.27
N PRO A 89 -0.91 11.20 -3.92
CA PRO A 89 -1.95 12.19 -4.17
C PRO A 89 -3.01 11.63 -5.12
N ALA A 90 -4.28 11.95 -4.88
CA ALA A 90 -5.33 11.72 -5.86
C ALA A 90 -5.10 12.54 -7.15
N GLU A 91 -4.38 13.65 -7.04
CA GLU A 91 -3.85 14.39 -8.19
C GLU A 91 -2.68 13.62 -8.81
N GLY A 92 -2.94 12.93 -9.92
CA GLY A 92 -1.93 12.21 -10.71
C GLY A 92 -1.81 10.71 -10.43
N PHE A 93 -2.49 10.18 -9.41
CA PHE A 93 -2.62 8.74 -9.19
C PHE A 93 -4.07 8.30 -9.18
N HIS A 94 -4.36 7.23 -9.90
CA HIS A 94 -5.56 6.45 -9.73
C HIS A 94 -5.18 5.13 -9.05
N VAL A 95 -5.85 4.83 -7.95
CA VAL A 95 -5.57 3.63 -7.15
C VAL A 95 -6.87 2.86 -6.95
N ALA A 96 -6.78 1.56 -7.17
CA ALA A 96 -7.78 0.60 -6.74
C ALA A 96 -7.08 -0.50 -5.93
N THR A 97 -7.76 -1.05 -4.92
CA THR A 97 -7.20 -2.07 -4.03
C THR A 97 -7.99 -3.38 -4.12
N LEU A 98 -7.28 -4.50 -3.96
CA LEU A 98 -7.85 -5.84 -3.88
C LEU A 98 -7.21 -6.60 -2.72
N ALA A 99 -8.03 -7.00 -1.74
CA ALA A 99 -7.62 -7.90 -0.67
C ALA A 99 -7.90 -9.35 -1.06
N ILE A 100 -6.92 -10.23 -0.89
CA ILE A 100 -7.08 -11.68 -1.01
C ILE A 100 -6.78 -12.29 0.35
N GLU A 101 -7.84 -12.69 1.04
CA GLU A 101 -7.78 -13.31 2.36
C GLU A 101 -7.55 -14.83 2.27
N ASP A 102 -7.25 -15.45 3.41
CA ASP A 102 -7.08 -16.90 3.57
C ASP A 102 -6.10 -17.54 2.59
N LEU A 103 -4.94 -16.89 2.43
CA LEU A 103 -3.88 -17.31 1.51
C LEU A 103 -3.46 -18.77 1.70
N SER A 104 -3.60 -19.34 2.90
CA SER A 104 -3.30 -20.75 3.17
C SER A 104 -4.19 -21.75 2.42
N SER A 105 -5.38 -21.32 2.00
CA SER A 105 -6.42 -22.19 1.39
C SER A 105 -6.82 -21.79 -0.03
N VAL A 106 -6.45 -20.59 -0.48
CA VAL A 106 -6.84 -20.10 -1.81
C VAL A 106 -6.11 -20.87 -2.92
N GLU A 107 -6.83 -21.30 -3.96
CA GLU A 107 -6.20 -22.01 -5.06
C GLU A 107 -5.61 -21.03 -6.09
N PHE A 108 -4.59 -21.49 -6.83
CA PHE A 108 -3.94 -20.68 -7.86
C PHE A 108 -4.94 -20.11 -8.88
N ALA A 109 -5.89 -20.94 -9.33
CA ALA A 109 -6.90 -20.53 -10.29
C ALA A 109 -7.82 -19.44 -9.75
N ASP A 110 -8.13 -19.48 -8.44
CA ASP A 110 -8.98 -18.48 -7.80
C ASP A 110 -8.28 -17.13 -7.70
N ILE A 111 -6.97 -17.12 -7.38
CA ILE A 111 -6.16 -15.90 -7.38
C ILE A 111 -6.17 -15.27 -8.78
N VAL A 112 -5.88 -16.07 -9.82
CA VAL A 112 -5.85 -15.59 -11.21
C VAL A 112 -7.20 -14.97 -11.58
N GLN A 113 -8.30 -15.66 -11.32
CA GLN A 113 -9.64 -15.18 -11.67
C GLN A 113 -10.00 -13.88 -10.93
N ARG A 114 -9.66 -13.75 -9.65
CA ARG A 114 -9.91 -12.53 -8.86
C ARG A 114 -9.13 -11.35 -9.42
N VAL A 115 -7.84 -11.52 -9.69
CA VAL A 115 -6.97 -10.45 -10.22
C VAL A 115 -7.39 -10.07 -11.66
N GLU A 116 -7.67 -11.04 -12.52
CA GLU A 116 -8.13 -10.76 -13.90
C GLU A 116 -9.47 -10.04 -13.93
N ARG A 117 -10.40 -10.41 -13.04
CA ARG A 117 -11.68 -9.70 -12.91
C ARG A 117 -11.46 -8.28 -12.42
N PHE A 118 -10.68 -8.11 -11.36
CA PHE A 118 -10.37 -6.81 -10.80
C PHE A 118 -9.73 -5.89 -11.85
N ARG A 119 -8.73 -6.38 -12.58
CA ARG A 119 -8.09 -5.64 -13.69
C ARG A 119 -9.10 -5.23 -14.75
N ARG A 120 -9.91 -6.17 -15.24
CA ARG A 120 -10.93 -5.88 -16.27
C ARG A 120 -11.94 -4.83 -15.80
N ASP A 121 -12.34 -4.86 -14.54
CA ASP A 121 -13.29 -3.89 -14.00
C ASP A 121 -12.69 -2.47 -13.98
N GLN A 122 -11.39 -2.34 -13.69
CA GLN A 122 -10.66 -1.07 -13.76
C GLN A 122 -10.43 -0.61 -15.22
N ASP A 123 -10.01 -1.51 -16.10
CA ASP A 123 -9.75 -1.21 -17.52
C ASP A 123 -11.04 -0.83 -18.28
N ALA A 124 -12.19 -1.34 -17.85
CA ALA A 124 -13.48 -1.02 -18.46
C ALA A 124 -13.97 0.40 -18.11
N HIS A 125 -13.47 0.99 -17.02
CA HIS A 125 -13.89 2.29 -16.52
C HIS A 125 -12.67 3.14 -16.14
N PRO A 126 -11.76 3.44 -17.08
CA PRO A 126 -10.61 4.26 -16.78
C PRO A 126 -11.10 5.64 -16.34
N PRO A 127 -10.59 6.18 -15.23
CA PRO A 127 -10.94 7.54 -14.83
C PRO A 127 -10.46 8.54 -15.89
N GLU A 128 -11.23 9.62 -16.03
CA GLU A 128 -10.93 10.71 -16.95
C GLU A 128 -9.52 11.26 -16.68
N GLY A 129 -8.73 11.41 -17.74
CA GLY A 129 -7.36 11.92 -17.68
C GLY A 129 -6.28 10.85 -17.42
N PHE A 130 -6.64 9.57 -17.32
CA PHE A 130 -5.69 8.46 -17.17
C PHE A 130 -5.57 7.56 -18.41
N GLU A 131 -6.12 7.97 -19.55
CA GLU A 131 -6.21 7.15 -20.78
C GLU A 131 -4.85 6.77 -21.37
N GLN A 132 -3.81 7.53 -21.08
CA GLN A 132 -2.43 7.30 -21.53
C GLN A 132 -1.48 6.99 -20.37
N SER A 133 -2.00 6.79 -19.16
CA SER A 133 -1.18 6.53 -17.98
C SER A 133 -0.60 5.12 -17.99
N GLY A 134 0.64 4.98 -17.51
CA GLY A 134 1.21 3.68 -17.21
C GLY A 134 0.57 3.09 -15.94
N ALA A 135 0.48 1.76 -15.88
CA ALA A 135 0.00 1.03 -14.70
C ALA A 135 1.11 0.17 -14.11
N PHE A 136 1.05 -0.03 -12.80
CA PHE A 136 1.84 -1.03 -12.08
C PHE A 136 1.01 -1.56 -10.90
N ALA A 137 1.33 -2.76 -10.43
CA ALA A 137 0.73 -3.35 -9.25
C ALA A 137 1.70 -3.25 -8.06
N LEU A 138 1.17 -2.94 -6.89
CA LEU A 138 1.85 -3.11 -5.61
C LEU A 138 1.29 -4.34 -4.92
N THR A 139 2.17 -5.22 -4.45
CA THR A 139 1.81 -6.44 -3.75
C THR A 139 2.33 -6.42 -2.31
N PHE A 140 1.46 -6.79 -1.38
CA PHE A 140 1.74 -6.90 0.04
C PHE A 140 1.31 -8.28 0.48
N ILE A 141 2.27 -9.15 0.78
CA ILE A 141 2.01 -10.58 0.99
C ILE A 141 2.41 -10.93 2.42
N ASP A 142 1.55 -11.63 3.15
CA ASP A 142 1.97 -12.17 4.44
C ASP A 142 3.01 -13.28 4.24
N GLY A 143 4.27 -12.98 4.54
CA GLY A 143 5.40 -13.92 4.44
C GLY A 143 5.25 -15.16 5.33
N LEU A 144 4.42 -15.11 6.39
CA LEU A 144 4.16 -16.25 7.26
C LEU A 144 3.30 -17.32 6.58
N SER A 145 2.60 -16.98 5.49
CA SER A 145 1.75 -17.91 4.73
C SER A 145 2.55 -18.98 3.98
N ARG A 146 3.85 -18.77 3.73
CA ARG A 146 4.73 -19.65 2.92
C ARG A 146 4.21 -19.98 1.52
N ARG A 147 3.32 -19.15 0.96
CA ARG A 147 2.74 -19.32 -0.38
C ARG A 147 3.04 -18.18 -1.33
N GLU A 148 4.02 -17.35 -0.98
CA GLU A 148 4.44 -16.18 -1.74
C GLU A 148 4.75 -16.52 -3.21
N GLU A 149 5.50 -17.59 -3.48
CA GLU A 149 5.84 -17.99 -4.85
C GLU A 149 4.61 -18.29 -5.72
N VAL A 150 3.62 -18.99 -5.14
CA VAL A 150 2.36 -19.34 -5.82
C VAL A 150 1.55 -18.08 -6.08
N LEU A 151 1.48 -17.17 -5.10
CA LEU A 151 0.74 -15.92 -5.19
C LEU A 151 1.35 -14.98 -6.24
N ILE A 152 2.66 -14.76 -6.18
CA ILE A 152 3.41 -13.94 -7.16
C ILE A 152 3.23 -14.52 -8.57
N SER A 153 3.34 -15.83 -8.74
CA SER A 153 3.15 -16.49 -10.04
C SER A 153 1.73 -16.28 -10.58
N ALA A 154 0.72 -16.41 -9.72
CA ALA A 154 -0.69 -16.19 -10.09
C ALA A 154 -0.96 -14.72 -10.43
N ILE A 155 -0.41 -13.78 -9.66
CA ILE A 155 -0.55 -12.35 -9.90
C ILE A 155 0.12 -11.97 -11.22
N HIS A 156 1.36 -12.38 -11.47
CA HIS A 156 2.04 -12.10 -12.74
C HIS A 156 1.28 -12.66 -13.95
N ARG A 157 0.73 -13.87 -13.82
CA ARG A 157 -0.10 -14.51 -14.85
C ARG A 157 -1.33 -13.65 -15.17
N ALA A 158 -1.99 -13.10 -14.15
CA ALA A 158 -3.23 -12.35 -14.27
C ALA A 158 -3.03 -10.87 -14.66
N LEU A 159 -1.91 -10.27 -14.26
CA LEU A 159 -1.56 -8.88 -14.57
C LEU A 159 -1.18 -8.69 -16.04
N ASP A 160 -0.75 -9.75 -16.73
CA ASP A 160 -0.63 -9.85 -18.18
C ASP A 160 0.01 -8.59 -18.81
N GLY A 161 1.28 -8.38 -18.45
CA GLY A 161 2.13 -7.28 -18.95
C GLY A 161 2.24 -6.08 -18.01
N VAL A 162 1.35 -5.93 -17.02
CA VAL A 162 1.48 -4.87 -16.00
C VAL A 162 2.64 -5.21 -15.04
N PRO A 163 3.64 -4.33 -14.87
CA PRO A 163 4.72 -4.53 -13.91
C PRO A 163 4.18 -4.70 -12.48
N ALA A 164 4.71 -5.67 -11.74
CA ALA A 164 4.42 -5.85 -10.33
C ALA A 164 5.65 -5.50 -9.49
N LEU A 165 5.42 -4.78 -8.40
CA LEU A 165 6.40 -4.39 -7.40
C LEU A 165 5.88 -4.83 -6.02
N GLY A 166 6.79 -5.09 -5.08
CA GLY A 166 6.43 -5.48 -3.71
C GLY A 166 7.04 -6.83 -3.31
N GLY A 167 6.53 -7.39 -2.21
CA GLY A 167 7.06 -8.59 -1.58
C GLY A 167 6.36 -8.93 -0.27
N SER A 168 6.98 -9.84 0.49
CA SER A 168 6.58 -10.21 1.85
C SER A 168 7.20 -9.38 2.97
#